data_AF-A0A9N9EMY0-F1
#
_entry.id   AF-A0A9N9EMY0-F1
#
_cell.length_a   1.000
_cell.length_b   1.000
_cell.length_c   1.000
_cell.angle_alpha   90.00
_cell.angle_beta   90.00
_cell.angle_gamma   90.00
#
_symmetry.space_group_name_H-M   'P 1'
#
loop_
_entity.id
_entity.type
_entity.pdbx_description
1 polymer ?
#
loop_
_entity_poly.entity_id
_entity_poly.type
_entity_poly.pdbx_seq_one_letter_code
_entity_poly.pdbx_strand_id
1 'polypeptide(L)'
;METIGNESGTDSEERQTLNWPIITTQESSLQSQNNSHFQQQNVTADEHIRFGSYVVLRHITTSRYLSGSPNNNETSTNNEYKAQIFASRLKSENELWTVIQAYGERRSKVGEVVPFNTQIRLKHIKSQRFLRSHPDYNAPISNQQ
;
A
#
# COMPACT_ATOMS: atom_id res chain seq x y z
N MET A 1 -37.81 19.48 -64.47
CA MET A 1 -38.66 20.07 -63.42
C MET A 1 -37.85 20.08 -62.14
N GLU A 2 -37.39 21.26 -61.74
CA GLU A 2 -36.77 21.56 -60.45
C GLU A 2 -37.83 22.04 -59.44
N THR A 3 -37.54 21.89 -58.14
CA THR A 3 -37.94 22.68 -56.92
C THR A 3 -37.84 21.72 -55.70
N ILE A 4 -36.90 21.82 -54.74
CA ILE A 4 -36.49 22.81 -53.69
C ILE A 4 -37.38 22.82 -52.41
N GLY A 5 -36.74 22.52 -51.27
CA GLY A 5 -36.95 23.06 -49.90
C GLY A 5 -38.06 22.43 -49.04
N ASN A 6 -38.04 22.37 -47.70
CA ASN A 6 -37.05 22.52 -46.61
C ASN A 6 -37.85 22.34 -45.28
N GLU A 7 -37.17 21.93 -44.18
CA GLU A 7 -37.52 22.16 -42.74
C GLU A 7 -38.72 21.36 -42.14
N SER A 8 -38.83 21.04 -40.84
CA SER A 8 -38.01 21.03 -39.61
C SER A 8 -38.88 20.34 -38.50
N GLY A 9 -38.29 19.96 -37.36
CA GLY A 9 -39.03 19.62 -36.12
C GLY A 9 -38.55 18.31 -35.46
N THR A 10 -37.47 18.33 -34.66
CA THR A 10 -37.46 18.50 -33.19
C THR A 10 -38.28 17.47 -32.44
N ASP A 11 -37.61 16.50 -31.82
CA ASP A 11 -37.97 16.13 -30.45
C ASP A 11 -36.71 15.73 -29.67
N SER A 12 -36.42 16.55 -28.67
CA SER A 12 -35.25 16.50 -27.82
C SER A 12 -35.71 15.93 -26.48
N GLU A 13 -35.26 14.72 -26.12
CA GLU A 13 -35.46 14.22 -24.77
C GLU A 13 -34.52 14.93 -23.79
N GLU A 14 -35.15 15.78 -22.99
CA GLU A 14 -34.63 16.53 -21.86
C GLU A 14 -34.27 15.57 -20.71
N ARG A 15 -32.97 15.44 -20.39
CA ARG A 15 -32.53 14.97 -19.07
C ARG A 15 -31.56 15.97 -18.47
N GLN A 16 -32.12 16.71 -17.53
CA GLN A 16 -31.49 17.68 -16.65
C GLN A 16 -30.24 17.11 -15.97
N THR A 17 -29.10 17.77 -16.14
CA THR A 17 -27.93 17.60 -15.27
C THR A 17 -27.42 18.97 -14.83
N LEU A 18 -27.29 19.13 -13.51
CA LEU A 18 -26.87 20.34 -12.83
C LEU A 18 -25.53 20.88 -13.36
N ASN A 19 -25.55 22.16 -13.77
CA ASN A 19 -24.36 22.95 -14.05
C ASN A 19 -23.67 23.34 -12.73
N TRP A 20 -22.46 22.82 -12.51
CA TRP A 20 -21.50 23.39 -11.56
C TRP A 20 -20.61 24.40 -12.30
N PRO A 21 -20.25 25.55 -11.70
CA PRO A 21 -19.42 26.55 -12.39
C PRO A 21 -18.00 26.04 -12.65
N ILE A 22 -17.59 26.16 -13.92
CA ILE A 22 -16.25 25.91 -14.44
C ILE A 22 -15.34 27.04 -13.96
N ILE A 23 -14.37 26.73 -13.10
CA ILE A 23 -13.22 27.61 -12.86
C ILE A 23 -12.18 27.30 -13.94
N THR A 24 -12.07 28.21 -14.90
CA THR A 24 -11.02 28.24 -15.92
C THR A 24 -9.71 28.67 -15.27
N THR A 25 -8.68 27.81 -15.30
CA THR A 25 -7.27 28.26 -15.35
C THR A 25 -6.41 27.19 -16.04
N GLN A 26 -6.08 27.51 -17.30
CA GLN A 26 -4.89 27.18 -18.10
C GLN A 26 -4.37 25.74 -18.20
N GLU A 27 -4.40 25.25 -19.45
CA GLU A 27 -3.58 24.14 -19.95
C GLU A 27 -2.08 24.39 -19.73
N SER A 28 -1.38 23.37 -19.22
CA SER A 28 -0.05 23.04 -19.73
C SER A 28 0.35 21.60 -19.39
N SER A 29 0.59 20.86 -20.48
CA SER A 29 1.50 19.73 -20.64
C SER A 29 1.24 18.44 -19.85
N LEU A 30 0.74 17.45 -20.57
CA LEU A 30 0.83 16.03 -20.23
C LEU A 30 2.30 15.61 -20.21
N GLN A 31 2.83 15.32 -19.02
CA GLN A 31 4.05 14.54 -18.88
C GLN A 31 3.82 13.42 -17.85
N SER A 32 3.57 12.23 -18.37
CA SER A 32 3.53 10.99 -17.58
C SER A 32 4.95 10.71 -17.08
N GLN A 33 5.20 11.05 -15.82
CA GLN A 33 6.28 10.49 -15.04
C GLN A 33 5.67 9.78 -13.84
N ASN A 34 5.76 8.45 -13.84
CA ASN A 34 5.48 7.58 -12.70
C ASN A 34 6.48 7.86 -11.58
N ASN A 35 6.31 8.99 -10.90
CA ASN A 35 6.93 9.24 -9.62
C ASN A 35 5.84 9.07 -8.58
N SER A 36 5.80 7.90 -7.93
CA SER A 36 5.13 7.76 -6.63
C SER A 36 5.93 8.57 -5.61
N HIS A 37 5.81 9.89 -5.73
CA HIS A 37 6.17 10.85 -4.72
C HIS A 37 5.20 10.59 -3.57
N PHE A 38 5.63 9.80 -2.58
CA PHE A 38 4.96 9.72 -1.31
C PHE A 38 4.95 11.13 -0.74
N GLN A 39 3.87 11.86 -0.99
CA GLN A 39 3.61 13.10 -0.31
C GLN A 39 3.63 12.74 1.17
N GLN A 40 4.65 13.25 1.83
CA GLN A 40 4.73 13.30 3.27
C GLN A 40 3.61 14.25 3.70
N GLN A 41 2.39 13.73 3.74
CA GLN A 41 1.25 14.41 4.35
C GLN A 41 1.71 14.81 5.75
N ASN A 42 1.35 16.02 6.19
CA ASN A 42 1.60 16.48 7.55
C ASN A 42 0.92 15.50 8.51
N VAL A 43 1.64 14.43 8.89
CA VAL A 43 1.17 13.44 9.84
C VAL A 43 1.26 14.13 11.18
N THR A 44 0.17 14.76 11.61
CA THR A 44 -0.10 14.80 13.05
C THR A 44 0.11 13.36 13.53
N ALA A 45 1.11 13.12 14.36
CA ALA A 45 1.45 11.78 14.80
C ALA A 45 0.17 11.11 15.30
N ASP A 46 -0.37 10.16 14.53
CA ASP A 46 -1.54 9.41 14.97
C ASP A 46 -1.06 8.62 16.19
N GLU A 47 -1.66 8.92 17.33
CA GLU A 47 -1.32 8.26 18.60
C GLU A 47 -1.66 6.76 18.54
N HIS A 48 -2.47 6.35 17.56
CA HIS A 48 -3.01 5.00 17.45
C HIS A 48 -2.56 4.31 16.16
N ILE A 49 -2.21 3.02 16.28
CA ILE A 49 -1.98 2.15 15.13
C ILE A 49 -3.34 1.70 14.59
N ARG A 50 -3.48 1.64 13.26
CA ARG A 50 -4.72 1.23 12.59
C ARG A 50 -4.49 0.07 11.64
N PHE A 51 -5.49 -0.79 11.47
CA PHE A 51 -5.42 -1.83 10.44
C PHE A 51 -5.30 -1.19 9.04
N GLY A 52 -4.36 -1.69 8.25
CA GLY A 52 -4.01 -1.16 6.94
C GLY A 52 -3.00 -0.01 6.96
N SER A 53 -2.59 0.50 8.13
CA SER A 53 -1.55 1.52 8.19
C SER A 53 -0.17 0.94 7.85
N TYR A 54 0.71 1.83 7.39
CA TYR A 54 2.12 1.52 7.16
C TYR A 54 2.94 1.86 8.41
N VAL A 55 3.79 0.93 8.82
CA VAL A 55 4.66 1.08 9.98
C VAL A 55 6.10 0.72 9.61
N VAL A 56 7.02 1.29 10.37
CA VAL A 56 8.45 0.98 10.35
C VAL A 56 8.84 0.57 11.76
N LEU A 57 9.53 -0.57 11.89
CA LEU A 57 9.97 -1.08 13.18
C LEU A 57 11.47 -0.81 13.36
N ARG A 58 11.83 -0.06 14.41
CA ARG A 58 13.23 0.25 14.75
C ARG A 58 13.64 -0.50 16.01
N HIS A 59 14.71 -1.28 15.90
CA HIS A 59 15.36 -1.87 17.05
C HIS A 59 16.03 -0.77 17.89
N ILE A 60 15.63 -0.64 19.16
CA ILE A 60 16.00 0.49 20.03
C ILE A 60 17.51 0.53 20.28
N THR A 61 18.16 -0.62 20.52
CA THR A 61 19.59 -0.66 20.87
C THR A 61 20.52 -0.40 19.68
N THR A 62 20.21 -0.96 18.51
CA THR A 62 21.11 -0.85 17.34
C THR A 62 20.69 0.26 16.36
N SER A 63 19.55 0.90 16.60
CA SER A 63 18.94 1.89 15.70
C SER A 63 18.78 1.40 14.27
N ARG A 64 18.60 0.08 14.09
CA ARG A 64 18.40 -0.57 12.79
C ARG A 64 16.92 -0.84 12.58
N TYR A 65 16.47 -0.79 11.34
CA TYR A 65 15.09 -1.05 10.95
C TYR A 65 14.90 -2.51 10.56
N LEU A 66 13.74 -3.07 10.90
CA LEU A 66 13.34 -4.39 10.41
C LEU A 66 13.03 -4.29 8.92
N SER A 67 13.83 -4.97 8.11
CA SER A 67 13.74 -4.93 6.65
C SER A 67 13.54 -6.32 6.06
N GLY A 68 12.82 -6.39 4.94
CA GLY A 68 12.67 -7.62 4.16
C GLY A 68 13.36 -7.52 2.80
N SER A 69 13.89 -8.64 2.30
CA SER A 69 14.39 -8.68 0.91
C SER A 69 13.22 -8.59 -0.08
N PRO A 70 13.32 -7.75 -1.13
CA PRO A 70 12.31 -7.68 -2.19
C PRO A 70 12.34 -8.91 -3.12
N ASN A 71 13.49 -9.60 -3.22
CA ASN A 71 13.67 -10.67 -4.19
C ASN A 71 13.11 -12.00 -3.69
N ASN A 72 12.14 -12.54 -4.43
CA ASN A 72 11.90 -13.98 -4.51
C ASN A 72 12.95 -14.57 -5.44
N ASN A 73 14.10 -15.01 -4.94
CA ASN A 73 15.02 -15.76 -5.82
C ASN A 73 14.35 -17.10 -6.15
N GLU A 74 13.78 -17.22 -7.36
CA GLU A 74 13.02 -18.37 -7.85
C GLU A 74 13.85 -19.65 -8.02
N THR A 75 15.17 -19.62 -7.81
CA THR A 75 16.10 -20.67 -8.23
C THR A 75 16.38 -21.80 -7.24
N SER A 76 15.80 -21.82 -6.03
CA SER A 76 15.86 -23.01 -5.15
C SER A 76 14.50 -23.69 -5.02
N THR A 77 14.50 -25.01 -5.12
CA THR A 77 13.32 -25.91 -5.13
C THR A 77 12.51 -25.91 -3.84
N ASN A 78 12.96 -25.23 -2.77
CA ASN A 78 12.26 -25.10 -1.49
C ASN A 78 11.82 -23.64 -1.28
N ASN A 79 10.61 -23.33 -1.72
CA ASN A 79 10.12 -21.97 -1.97
C ASN A 79 9.61 -21.20 -0.73
N GLU A 80 9.61 -21.83 0.46
CA GLU A 80 8.90 -21.30 1.64
C GLU A 80 9.74 -20.36 2.53
N TYR A 81 11.07 -20.43 2.46
CA TYR A 81 12.00 -19.73 3.37
C TYR A 81 12.75 -18.54 2.74
N LYS A 82 12.33 -18.08 1.56
CA LYS A 82 13.15 -17.19 0.71
C LYS A 82 13.11 -15.70 1.06
N ALA A 83 12.09 -15.22 1.78
CA ALA A 83 12.09 -13.83 2.24
C ALA A 83 12.98 -13.68 3.46
N GLN A 84 14.25 -13.37 3.20
CA GLN A 84 15.18 -13.02 4.26
C GLN A 84 14.72 -11.74 4.95
N ILE A 85 14.60 -11.81 6.27
CA ILE A 85 14.34 -10.68 7.14
C ILE A 85 15.65 -10.31 7.83
N PHE A 86 15.98 -9.03 7.86
CA PHE A 86 17.25 -8.54 8.40
C PHE A 86 17.09 -7.14 9.00
N ALA A 87 18.08 -6.73 9.79
CA ALA A 87 18.14 -5.39 10.35
C ALA A 87 19.03 -4.48 9.51
N SER A 88 18.48 -3.43 8.90
CA SER A 88 19.20 -2.48 8.04
C SER A 88 19.35 -1.10 8.69
N ARG A 89 20.44 -0.39 8.39
CA ARG A 89 20.59 1.04 8.73
C ARG A 89 20.04 1.96 7.63
N LEU A 90 19.97 1.45 6.40
CA LEU A 90 19.55 2.22 5.25
C LEU A 90 18.03 2.36 5.28
N LYS A 91 17.55 3.60 5.21
CA LYS A 91 16.14 3.88 4.97
C LYS A 91 15.86 3.67 3.48
N SER A 92 14.88 2.83 3.19
CA SER A 92 14.48 2.38 1.86
C SER A 92 12.97 2.06 1.87
N GLU A 93 12.47 1.38 0.84
CA GLU A 93 11.10 0.85 0.89
C GLU A 93 11.02 -0.53 1.55
N ASN A 94 12.19 -1.14 1.85
CA ASN A 94 12.29 -2.49 2.37
C ASN A 94 12.00 -2.60 3.88
N GLU A 95 11.88 -1.48 4.59
CA GLU A 95 11.49 -1.45 6.01
C GLU A 95 10.00 -1.18 6.23
N LEU A 96 9.22 -1.02 5.16
CA LEU A 96 7.79 -0.74 5.26
C LEU A 96 7.00 -2.03 5.45
N TRP A 97 6.09 -2.00 6.43
CA TRP A 97 5.19 -3.09 6.77
C TRP A 97 3.74 -2.59 6.87
N THR A 98 2.78 -3.36 6.37
CA THR A 98 1.35 -3.12 6.64
C THR A 98 0.92 -3.90 7.87
N VAL A 99 0.19 -3.23 8.76
CA VAL A 99 -0.49 -3.87 9.89
C VAL A 99 -1.79 -4.52 9.44
N ILE A 100 -1.92 -5.82 9.65
CA ILE A 100 -3.12 -6.58 9.28
C ILE A 100 -3.57 -7.49 10.43
N GLN A 101 -4.83 -7.92 10.40
CA GLN A 101 -5.40 -8.83 11.39
C GLN A 101 -4.68 -10.19 11.49
N ALA A 102 -4.82 -10.85 12.64
CA ALA A 102 -4.31 -12.21 12.81
C ALA A 102 -5.00 -13.21 11.88
N TYR A 103 -4.39 -14.39 11.75
CA TYR A 103 -4.96 -15.47 10.96
C TYR A 103 -6.19 -16.05 11.68
N GLY A 104 -7.31 -16.23 10.97
CA GLY A 104 -8.54 -16.80 11.54
C GLY A 104 -9.46 -15.81 12.26
N GLU A 105 -9.05 -14.56 12.45
CA GLU A 105 -9.92 -13.52 13.04
C GLU A 105 -10.92 -12.96 12.03
N ARG A 106 -12.03 -12.39 12.54
CA ARG A 106 -13.02 -11.67 11.74
C ARG A 106 -12.33 -10.51 11.01
N ARG A 107 -12.80 -10.18 9.80
CA ARG A 107 -12.24 -9.08 9.02
C ARG A 107 -12.44 -7.74 9.73
N SER A 108 -11.36 -7.14 10.22
CA SER A 108 -11.36 -5.76 10.73
C SER A 108 -11.46 -4.78 9.57
N LYS A 109 -12.06 -3.61 9.81
CA LYS A 109 -12.17 -2.59 8.77
C LYS A 109 -10.83 -1.86 8.62
N VAL A 110 -10.47 -1.50 7.39
CA VAL A 110 -9.30 -0.63 7.15
C VAL A 110 -9.52 0.70 7.85
N GLY A 111 -8.51 1.18 8.58
CA GLY A 111 -8.58 2.41 9.39
C GLY A 111 -9.11 2.22 10.82
N GLU A 112 -9.59 1.02 11.17
CA GLU A 112 -9.96 0.68 12.54
C GLU A 112 -8.73 0.64 13.44
N VAL A 113 -8.84 1.22 14.64
CA VAL A 113 -7.76 1.25 15.62
C VAL A 113 -7.46 -0.17 16.10
N VAL A 114 -6.18 -0.52 16.15
CA VAL A 114 -5.72 -1.80 16.70
C VAL A 114 -5.76 -1.72 18.22
N PRO A 115 -6.61 -2.51 18.90
CA PRO A 115 -6.67 -2.48 20.36
C PRO A 115 -5.37 -3.00 20.98
N PHE A 116 -5.07 -2.53 22.20
CA PHE A 116 -3.93 -3.04 22.96
C PHE A 116 -4.04 -4.56 23.18
N ASN A 117 -2.91 -5.26 23.17
CA ASN A 117 -2.81 -6.72 23.32
C ASN A 117 -3.53 -7.54 22.22
N THR A 118 -3.81 -6.93 21.08
CA THR A 118 -4.39 -7.62 19.92
C THR A 118 -3.28 -8.31 19.11
N GLN A 119 -3.53 -9.54 18.68
CA GLN A 119 -2.62 -10.24 17.79
C GLN A 119 -2.71 -9.65 16.38
N ILE A 120 -1.57 -9.35 15.78
CA ILE A 120 -1.49 -8.81 14.42
C ILE A 120 -0.53 -9.62 13.57
N ARG A 121 -0.67 -9.48 12.26
CA ARG A 121 0.37 -9.89 11.30
C ARG A 121 0.95 -8.64 10.65
N LEU A 122 2.21 -8.75 10.27
CA LEU A 122 2.92 -7.72 9.53
C LEU A 122 3.19 -8.23 8.12
N LYS A 123 2.76 -7.47 7.12
CA LYS A 123 2.99 -7.79 5.71
C LYS A 123 4.04 -6.85 5.14
N HIS A 124 5.14 -7.38 4.63
CA HIS A 124 6.17 -6.59 3.98
C HIS A 124 5.65 -5.98 2.67
N ILE A 125 5.85 -4.68 2.45
CA ILE A 125 5.31 -4.01 1.26
C ILE A 125 5.92 -4.52 -0.03
N LYS A 126 7.24 -4.66 -0.10
CA LYS A 126 7.90 -4.99 -1.38
C LYS A 126 7.70 -6.45 -1.77
N SER A 127 7.87 -7.38 -0.83
CA SER A 127 7.75 -8.81 -1.13
C SER A 127 6.33 -9.37 -0.95
N GLN A 128 5.40 -8.59 -0.38
CA GLN A 128 4.03 -9.01 -0.07
C GLN A 128 3.93 -10.23 0.87
N ARG A 129 5.04 -10.64 1.51
CA ARG A 129 5.11 -11.77 2.42
C ARG A 129 4.90 -11.33 3.87
N PHE A 130 4.42 -12.24 4.70
CA PHE A 130 4.23 -11.99 6.13
C PHE A 130 5.51 -12.21 6.91
N LEU A 131 5.70 -11.43 7.97
CA LEU A 131 6.68 -11.72 9.01
C LEU A 131 6.28 -13.04 9.69
N ARG A 132 7.19 -14.01 9.68
CA ARG A 132 6.98 -15.35 10.23
C ARG A 132 8.26 -15.87 10.85
N SER A 133 8.14 -16.59 11.95
CA SER A 133 9.14 -17.54 12.43
C SER A 133 8.65 -18.95 12.11
N HIS A 134 9.58 -19.91 12.07
CA HIS A 134 9.27 -21.32 11.83
C HIS A 134 9.88 -22.15 12.95
N PRO A 135 9.14 -23.13 13.53
CA PRO A 135 9.66 -23.98 14.60
C PRO A 135 10.81 -24.87 14.11
N ASP A 136 10.77 -25.29 12.86
CA ASP A 136 11.75 -26.21 12.29
C ASP A 136 12.95 -25.49 11.65
N TYR A 137 13.08 -24.18 11.86
CA TYR A 137 14.13 -23.37 11.26
C TYR A 137 14.91 -22.59 12.31
N ASN A 138 16.15 -23.00 12.54
CA ASN A 138 17.08 -22.25 13.38
C ASN A 138 17.66 -21.06 12.61
N ALA A 139 17.83 -19.95 13.32
CA ALA A 139 18.45 -18.76 12.76
C ALA A 139 19.88 -19.07 12.25
N PRO A 140 20.28 -18.58 11.05
CA PRO A 140 21.52 -19.02 10.38
C PRO A 140 22.82 -18.80 11.15
N ILE A 141 22.84 -17.84 12.09
CA ILE A 141 24.06 -17.45 12.81
C ILE A 141 23.99 -17.90 14.27
N SER A 142 22.89 -17.64 14.97
CA SER A 142 22.77 -17.99 16.39
C SER A 142 22.38 -19.44 16.62
N ASN A 143 21.88 -20.16 15.61
CA ASN A 143 21.26 -21.48 15.75
C ASN A 143 20.12 -21.52 16.79
N GLN A 144 19.49 -20.37 17.06
CA GLN A 144 18.37 -20.23 17.98
C GLN A 144 17.06 -20.05 17.22
N GLN A 145 15.95 -20.31 17.90
CA GLN A 145 14.59 -20.12 17.40
C GLN A 145 13.97 -18.83 17.94
#